data_AF-A0A524LFW9-F1
#
_entry.id   AF-A0A524LFW9-F1
#
_cell.length_a   1.000
_cell.length_b   1.000
_cell.length_c   1.000
_cell.angle_alpha   90.00
_cell.angle_beta   90.00
_cell.angle_gamma   90.00
#
_symmetry.space_group_name_H-M   'P 1'
#
loop_
_entity.id
_entity.type
_entity.pdbx_description
1 polymer ?
#
loop_
_entity_poly.entity_id
_entity_poly.type
_entity_poly.pdbx_seq_one_letter_code
_entity_poly.pdbx_strand_id
1 'polypeptide(L)'
;MQILGLTDDVLGIILALVTSLLWNIAPIIQKEALEEIEEIDAKNPLKQTRLLFSKPRWVMGFAMALIGGLTYMFATNLAGIVVIQPLMNVGLIALVFFSSRRLGETIDTPAAIGIILMILTPVFIAFGGVTEPIMFTEYSGIFLYSATMLIGIGAMAGGTKKIVILWAPITSLFQALASQFTQWFTLALFGNPDIIQGFINAFIPLILTAVFTMIAAVYTVSIGLQRNPASRFNAITGTISMFAVILGGIMIYGQVITNIPFYSIGLIFGMIGVILLSKYQDDDLEEAAEEV
;
A
#
# COMPACT_ATOMS: atom_id res chain seq x y z
N MET A 1 9.95 28.40 7.32
CA MET A 1 10.16 28.58 8.77
C MET A 1 11.42 27.80 9.16
N GLN A 2 12.00 28.01 10.34
CA GLN A 2 13.11 27.18 10.84
C GLN A 2 12.59 26.47 12.09
N ILE A 3 12.44 25.15 12.00
CA ILE A 3 12.12 24.30 13.15
C ILE A 3 13.41 23.56 13.49
N LEU A 4 13.87 23.68 14.75
CA LEU A 4 15.09 23.01 15.26
C LEU A 4 16.39 23.36 14.51
N GLY A 5 16.46 24.51 13.82
CA GLY A 5 17.64 24.94 13.07
C GLY A 5 17.83 24.26 11.71
N LEU A 6 16.87 23.41 11.29
CA LEU A 6 16.81 22.84 9.95
C LEU A 6 15.83 23.65 9.08
N THR A 7 16.06 23.67 7.77
CA THR A 7 15.07 24.18 6.82
C THR A 7 13.89 23.22 6.74
N ASP A 8 12.69 23.74 6.44
CA ASP A 8 11.47 22.94 6.30
C ASP A 8 11.67 21.78 5.31
N ASP A 9 12.40 22.00 4.22
CA ASP A 9 12.72 20.97 3.22
C ASP A 9 13.51 19.79 3.82
N VAL A 10 14.55 20.09 4.61
CA VAL A 10 15.40 19.05 5.23
C VAL A 10 14.59 18.27 6.27
N LEU A 11 13.77 18.95 7.05
CA LEU A 11 12.89 18.29 8.01
C LEU A 11 11.86 17.39 7.29
N GLY A 12 11.28 17.87 6.19
CA GLY A 12 10.36 17.10 5.35
C GLY A 12 11.01 15.84 4.76
N ILE A 13 12.25 15.94 4.26
CA ILE A 13 13.03 14.80 3.77
C ILE A 13 13.27 13.77 4.88
N ILE A 14 13.68 14.22 6.07
CA ILE A 14 13.90 13.32 7.22
C ILE A 14 12.61 12.60 7.60
N LEU A 15 11.49 13.33 7.70
CA LEU A 15 10.19 12.75 8.03
C LEU A 15 9.75 11.74 6.97
N ALA A 16 10.00 12.00 5.69
CA ALA A 16 9.72 11.04 4.62
C ALA A 16 10.55 9.77 4.74
N LEU A 17 11.84 9.86 5.05
CA LEU A 17 12.65 8.67 5.28
C LEU A 17 12.14 7.88 6.49
N VAL A 18 11.73 8.56 7.57
CA VAL A 18 11.10 7.93 8.73
C VAL A 18 9.79 7.23 8.35
N THR A 19 8.90 7.91 7.62
CA THR A 19 7.67 7.31 7.08
C THR A 19 7.97 6.04 6.29
N SER A 20 8.92 6.14 5.35
CA SER A 20 9.29 5.04 4.46
C SER A 20 9.73 3.82 5.27
N LEU A 21 10.59 4.03 6.27
CA LEU A 21 11.06 2.98 7.17
C LEU A 21 9.91 2.39 8.00
N LEU A 22 9.07 3.24 8.60
CA LEU A 22 7.95 2.79 9.43
C LEU A 22 6.97 1.91 8.64
N TRP A 23 6.57 2.33 7.44
CA TRP A 23 5.65 1.59 6.58
C TRP A 23 6.23 0.28 6.05
N ASN A 24 7.55 0.18 5.90
CA ASN A 24 8.20 -1.04 5.44
C ASN A 24 8.61 -1.99 6.58
N ILE A 25 8.87 -1.49 7.78
CA ILE A 25 9.18 -2.33 8.95
C ILE A 25 7.91 -2.83 9.65
N ALA A 26 6.84 -2.03 9.67
CA ALA A 26 5.55 -2.41 10.24
C ALA A 26 5.06 -3.81 9.82
N PRO A 27 5.00 -4.17 8.52
CA PRO A 27 4.53 -5.49 8.09
C PRO A 27 5.49 -6.62 8.51
N ILE A 28 6.79 -6.35 8.70
CA ILE A 28 7.75 -7.36 9.20
C ILE A 28 7.41 -7.72 10.66
N ILE A 29 7.24 -6.70 11.51
CA ILE A 29 6.89 -6.91 12.92
C ILE A 29 5.49 -7.54 13.06
N GLN A 30 4.55 -7.15 12.20
CA GLN A 30 3.23 -7.79 12.15
C GLN A 30 3.36 -9.26 11.77
N LYS A 31 4.17 -9.59 10.76
CA LYS A 31 4.38 -10.99 10.35
C LYS A 31 4.97 -11.85 11.46
N GLU A 32 5.97 -11.37 12.19
CA GLU A 32 6.50 -12.10 13.37
C GLU A 32 5.40 -12.43 14.39
N ALA A 33 4.47 -11.50 14.63
CA ALA A 33 3.36 -11.73 15.54
C ALA A 33 2.33 -12.72 14.99
N LEU A 34 2.20 -12.78 13.66
CA LEU A 34 1.27 -13.63 12.94
C LEU A 34 1.72 -15.09 12.87
N GLU A 35 3.03 -15.36 12.98
CA GLU A 35 3.60 -16.70 13.12
C GLU A 35 3.28 -17.34 14.48
N GLU A 36 2.95 -16.54 15.50
CA GLU A 36 2.61 -16.98 16.85
C GLU A 36 1.09 -17.19 17.09
N ILE A 37 0.27 -17.12 16.04
CA ILE A 37 -1.19 -17.29 16.15
C ILE A 37 -1.71 -18.33 15.18
N GLU A 38 -2.87 -18.89 15.53
CA GLU A 38 -3.63 -19.74 14.61
C GLU A 38 -3.96 -18.98 13.31
N GLU A 39 -4.10 -19.75 12.24
CA GLU A 39 -4.42 -19.20 10.92
C GLU A 39 -5.74 -18.42 10.96
N ILE A 40 -5.72 -17.22 10.38
CA ILE A 40 -6.88 -16.33 10.38
C ILE A 40 -7.94 -16.88 9.41
N ASP A 41 -9.06 -17.35 9.98
CA ASP A 41 -10.27 -17.68 9.20
C ASP A 41 -11.17 -16.43 9.06
N ALA A 42 -11.54 -16.11 7.83
CA ALA A 42 -12.45 -15.02 7.47
C ALA A 42 -13.88 -15.20 8.00
N LYS A 43 -14.25 -16.38 8.53
CA LYS A 43 -15.61 -16.64 9.06
C LYS A 43 -15.96 -15.86 10.33
N ASN A 44 -14.98 -15.45 11.14
CA ASN A 44 -15.25 -14.71 12.38
C ASN A 44 -14.37 -13.47 12.52
N PRO A 45 -14.65 -12.42 11.71
CA PRO A 45 -13.77 -11.27 11.58
C PRO A 45 -13.52 -10.57 12.92
N LEU A 46 -14.57 -10.36 13.71
CA LEU A 46 -14.46 -9.67 15.00
C LEU A 46 -13.58 -10.40 16.01
N LYS A 47 -13.72 -11.74 16.11
CA LYS A 47 -12.87 -12.56 16.99
C LYS A 47 -11.40 -12.48 16.56
N GLN A 48 -11.14 -12.56 15.25
CA GLN A 48 -9.79 -12.49 14.70
C GLN A 48 -9.15 -11.11 14.90
N THR A 49 -9.90 -10.03 14.68
CA THR A 49 -9.42 -8.67 15.01
C THR A 49 -9.06 -8.55 16.47
N ARG A 50 -9.92 -9.02 17.38
CA ARG A 50 -9.61 -8.98 18.81
C ARG A 50 -8.34 -9.78 19.14
N LEU A 51 -8.12 -10.92 18.47
CA LEU A 51 -6.90 -11.71 18.62
C LEU A 51 -5.66 -10.95 18.15
N LEU A 52 -5.73 -10.30 16.98
CA LEU A 52 -4.63 -9.47 16.46
C LEU A 52 -4.27 -8.33 17.43
N PHE A 53 -5.27 -7.59 17.89
CA PHE A 53 -5.08 -6.49 18.86
C PHE A 53 -4.69 -6.97 20.26
N SER A 54 -4.73 -8.27 20.56
CA SER A 54 -4.19 -8.84 21.79
C SER A 54 -2.68 -9.10 21.73
N LYS A 55 -2.09 -9.12 20.52
CA LYS A 55 -0.67 -9.39 20.31
C LYS A 55 0.12 -8.07 20.26
N PRO A 56 1.01 -7.80 21.24
CA PRO A 56 1.68 -6.51 21.35
C PRO A 56 2.59 -6.18 20.17
N ARG A 57 3.25 -7.19 19.58
CA ARG A 57 4.07 -7.02 18.37
C ARG A 57 3.21 -6.58 17.18
N TRP A 58 2.06 -7.21 16.96
CA TRP A 58 1.15 -6.83 15.89
C TRP A 58 0.64 -5.39 16.07
N VAL A 59 0.23 -5.04 17.29
CA VAL A 59 -0.19 -3.66 17.64
C VAL A 59 0.95 -2.66 17.44
N MET A 60 2.19 -3.03 17.76
CA MET A 60 3.36 -2.18 17.50
C MET A 60 3.54 -1.89 16.02
N GLY A 61 3.46 -2.90 15.15
CA GLY A 61 3.53 -2.69 13.70
C GLY A 61 2.36 -1.83 13.18
N PHE A 62 1.15 -2.05 13.69
CA PHE A 62 -0.02 -1.21 13.36
C PHE A 62 0.18 0.25 13.80
N ALA A 63 0.69 0.47 15.02
CA ALA A 63 1.00 1.80 15.53
C ALA A 63 2.11 2.48 14.71
N MET A 64 3.15 1.73 14.30
CA MET A 64 4.18 2.22 13.39
C MET A 64 3.59 2.66 12.05
N ALA A 65 2.64 1.91 11.50
CA ALA A 65 1.96 2.30 10.26
C ALA A 65 1.16 3.62 10.41
N LEU A 66 0.46 3.80 11.54
CA LEU A 66 -0.25 5.04 11.85
C LEU A 66 0.69 6.24 12.03
N ILE A 67 1.78 6.06 12.79
CA ILE A 67 2.81 7.10 12.96
C ILE A 67 3.48 7.41 11.61
N GLY A 68 3.69 6.39 10.77
CA GLY A 68 4.13 6.55 9.39
C GLY A 68 3.19 7.48 8.60
N GLY A 69 1.87 7.26 8.70
CA GLY A 69 0.88 8.15 8.06
C GLY A 69 0.95 9.59 8.55
N LEU A 70 1.09 9.81 9.86
CA LEU A 70 1.24 11.16 10.42
C LEU A 70 2.52 11.85 9.93
N THR A 71 3.65 11.14 9.99
CA THR A 71 4.93 11.67 9.51
C THR A 71 4.89 11.98 8.00
N TYR A 72 4.19 11.17 7.20
CA TYR A 72 3.98 11.41 5.78
C TYR A 72 3.21 12.70 5.52
N MET A 73 2.13 12.92 6.27
CA MET A 73 1.33 14.15 6.17
C MET A 73 2.18 15.39 6.46
N PHE A 74 3.01 15.34 7.51
CA PHE A 74 3.93 16.45 7.81
C PHE A 74 5.02 16.60 6.75
N ALA A 75 5.61 15.50 6.27
CA ALA A 75 6.64 15.53 5.23
C ALA A 75 6.14 16.19 3.94
N THR A 76 4.96 15.78 3.48
CA THR A 76 4.33 16.31 2.27
C THR A 76 3.91 17.77 2.42
N ASN A 77 3.54 18.20 3.63
CA ASN A 77 3.26 19.62 3.92
C ASN A 77 4.53 20.48 3.90
N LEU A 78 5.67 19.97 4.38
CA LEU A 78 6.91 20.73 4.52
C LEU A 78 7.74 20.81 3.22
N ALA A 79 7.92 19.69 2.52
CA ALA A 79 8.80 19.61 1.35
C ALA A 79 8.06 19.35 0.02
N GLY A 80 6.72 19.21 0.07
CA GLY A 80 5.90 18.93 -1.10
C GLY A 80 5.93 17.47 -1.54
N ILE A 81 4.80 17.00 -2.06
CA ILE A 81 4.61 15.59 -2.46
C ILE A 81 5.62 15.13 -3.54
N VAL A 82 6.04 16.04 -4.43
CA VAL A 82 6.98 15.74 -5.53
C VAL A 82 8.35 15.31 -5.00
N VAL A 83 8.81 15.90 -3.90
CA VAL A 83 10.09 15.53 -3.25
C VAL A 83 9.93 14.29 -2.39
N ILE A 84 8.78 14.13 -1.72
CA ILE A 84 8.55 13.04 -0.77
C ILE A 84 8.33 11.69 -1.45
N GLN A 85 7.58 11.64 -2.55
CA GLN A 85 7.20 10.37 -3.21
C GLN A 85 8.40 9.50 -3.61
N PRO A 86 9.48 10.04 -4.24
CA PRO A 86 10.67 9.23 -4.55
C PRO A 86 11.34 8.62 -3.31
N LEU A 87 11.33 9.33 -2.17
CA LEU A 87 11.93 8.89 -0.92
C LEU A 87 11.16 7.72 -0.27
N MET A 88 9.87 7.56 -0.58
CA MET A 88 9.05 6.45 -0.07
C MET A 88 9.59 5.08 -0.47
N ASN A 89 10.36 5.00 -1.57
CA ASN A 89 10.87 3.74 -2.09
C ASN A 89 12.15 3.26 -1.39
N VAL A 90 12.82 4.14 -0.63
CA VAL A 90 14.03 3.79 0.12
C VAL A 90 13.73 2.70 1.15
N GLY A 91 12.54 2.74 1.74
CA GLY A 91 12.09 1.77 2.74
C GLY A 91 11.94 0.36 2.21
N LEU A 92 11.78 0.15 0.89
CA LEU A 92 11.79 -1.20 0.31
C LEU A 92 13.15 -1.88 0.51
N ILE A 93 14.25 -1.13 0.54
CA ILE A 93 15.58 -1.68 0.90
C ILE A 93 15.57 -2.17 2.35
N ALA A 94 14.94 -1.41 3.25
CA ALA A 94 14.78 -1.82 4.64
C ALA A 94 13.86 -3.04 4.77
N LEU A 95 12.75 -3.10 4.02
CA LEU A 95 11.86 -4.25 3.98
C LEU A 95 12.63 -5.54 3.68
N VAL A 96 13.41 -5.52 2.59
CA VAL A 96 14.23 -6.64 2.10
C VAL A 96 15.30 -7.03 3.11
N PHE A 97 15.99 -6.05 3.69
CA PHE A 97 17.02 -6.30 4.69
C PHE A 97 16.44 -6.92 5.97
N PHE A 98 15.34 -6.36 6.49
CA PHE A 98 14.72 -6.83 7.71
C PHE A 98 13.95 -8.13 7.52
N SER A 99 13.35 -8.38 6.36
CA SER A 99 12.72 -9.66 6.06
C SER A 99 13.75 -10.79 6.07
N SER A 100 14.90 -10.58 5.43
CA SER A 100 15.97 -11.59 5.43
C SER A 100 16.53 -11.81 6.83
N ARG A 101 16.77 -10.73 7.59
CA ARG A 101 17.43 -10.83 8.90
C ARG A 101 16.51 -11.28 10.04
N ARG A 102 15.23 -10.90 10.02
CA ARG A 102 14.29 -11.17 11.13
C ARG A 102 13.37 -12.36 10.86
N LEU A 103 12.95 -12.55 9.61
CA LEU A 103 12.06 -13.63 9.22
C LEU A 103 12.80 -14.80 8.57
N GLY A 104 14.12 -14.68 8.37
CA GLY A 104 14.92 -15.71 7.70
C GLY A 104 14.59 -15.88 6.21
N GLU A 105 13.93 -14.90 5.58
CA GLU A 105 13.56 -14.98 4.17
C GLU A 105 14.80 -14.95 3.27
N THR A 106 14.94 -15.96 2.41
CA THR A 106 15.94 -16.00 1.35
C THR A 106 15.45 -15.20 0.15
N ILE A 107 16.37 -14.46 -0.47
CA ILE A 107 16.06 -13.66 -1.67
C ILE A 107 16.97 -14.15 -2.77
N ASP A 108 16.37 -14.89 -3.70
CA ASP A 108 17.00 -15.36 -4.92
C ASP A 108 17.27 -14.19 -5.88
N THR A 109 18.14 -14.44 -6.86
CA THR A 109 18.54 -13.40 -7.83
C THR A 109 17.35 -12.86 -8.65
N PRO A 110 16.43 -13.70 -9.16
CA PRO A 110 15.20 -13.23 -9.79
C PRO A 110 14.33 -12.35 -8.89
N ALA A 111 14.10 -12.73 -7.62
CA ALA A 111 13.35 -11.89 -6.70
C ALA A 111 14.05 -10.55 -6.45
N ALA A 112 15.38 -10.53 -6.30
CA ALA A 112 16.14 -9.29 -6.15
C ALA A 112 15.97 -8.36 -7.37
N ILE A 113 16.01 -8.90 -8.59
CA ILE A 113 15.74 -8.15 -9.82
C ILE A 113 14.30 -7.60 -9.80
N GLY A 114 13.32 -8.44 -9.45
CA GLY A 114 11.92 -8.04 -9.35
C GLY A 114 11.70 -6.89 -8.37
N ILE A 115 12.32 -6.97 -7.19
CA ILE A 115 12.30 -5.91 -6.17
C ILE A 115 12.93 -4.62 -6.70
N ILE A 116 14.09 -4.69 -7.37
CA ILE A 116 14.75 -3.52 -7.96
C ILE A 116 13.83 -2.84 -8.98
N LEU A 117 13.19 -3.62 -9.86
CA LEU A 117 12.23 -3.08 -10.82
C LEU A 117 11.04 -2.42 -10.13
N MET A 118 10.53 -3.01 -9.04
CA MET A 118 9.45 -2.42 -8.24
C MET A 118 9.87 -1.13 -7.53
N ILE A 119 11.11 -1.01 -7.05
CA ILE A 119 11.66 0.24 -6.49
C ILE A 119 11.70 1.33 -7.56
N LEU A 120 12.06 0.98 -8.80
CA LEU A 120 12.17 1.92 -9.91
C LEU A 120 10.79 2.33 -10.48
N THR A 121 9.79 1.47 -10.39
CA THR A 121 8.42 1.70 -10.90
C THR A 121 7.84 3.07 -10.49
N PRO A 122 7.70 3.40 -9.18
CA PRO A 122 7.19 4.70 -8.74
C PRO A 122 8.08 5.88 -9.15
N VAL A 123 9.39 5.69 -9.27
CA VAL A 123 10.31 6.74 -9.76
C VAL A 123 9.98 7.11 -11.20
N PHE A 124 9.83 6.13 -12.08
CA PHE A 124 9.46 6.35 -13.48
C PHE A 124 8.04 6.90 -13.62
N ILE A 125 7.10 6.44 -12.79
CA ILE A 125 5.73 7.00 -12.77
C ILE A 125 5.73 8.46 -12.32
N ALA A 126 6.54 8.85 -11.34
CA ALA A 126 6.66 10.23 -10.91
C ALA A 126 7.14 11.14 -12.05
N PHE A 127 8.13 10.68 -12.84
CA PHE A 127 8.55 11.36 -14.07
C PHE A 127 7.51 11.35 -15.19
N GLY A 128 6.51 10.47 -15.10
CA GLY A 128 5.32 10.48 -15.96
C GLY A 128 4.44 11.72 -15.77
N GLY A 129 4.59 12.44 -14.65
CA GLY A 129 3.93 13.71 -14.38
C GLY A 129 2.41 13.61 -14.40
N VAL A 130 1.85 12.86 -13.44
CA VAL A 130 0.40 12.77 -13.21
C VAL A 130 -0.09 14.10 -12.63
N THR A 131 -1.08 14.73 -13.27
CA THR A 131 -1.62 16.03 -12.83
C THR A 131 -2.29 15.94 -11.46
N GLU A 132 -2.45 17.08 -10.79
CA GLU A 132 -3.21 17.15 -9.53
C GLU A 132 -4.67 16.73 -9.72
N PRO A 133 -5.28 16.08 -8.72
CA PRO A 133 -6.68 15.69 -8.76
C PRO A 133 -7.60 16.89 -8.62
N ILE A 134 -8.72 16.88 -9.34
CA ILE A 134 -9.79 17.86 -9.16
C ILE A 134 -11.03 17.20 -8.59
N MET A 135 -11.82 17.94 -7.80
CA MET A 135 -13.08 17.43 -7.26
C MET A 135 -14.04 17.09 -8.41
N PHE A 136 -14.41 15.82 -8.50
CA PHE A 136 -15.37 15.36 -9.49
C PHE A 136 -16.76 15.97 -9.27
N THR A 137 -17.50 16.17 -10.35
CA THR A 137 -18.88 16.70 -10.31
C THR A 137 -19.94 15.59 -10.37
N GLU A 138 -19.56 14.39 -10.79
CA GLU A 138 -20.46 13.23 -10.93
C GLU A 138 -19.93 12.01 -10.19
N TYR A 139 -20.83 11.26 -9.54
CA TYR A 139 -20.49 10.07 -8.77
C TYR A 139 -20.32 8.80 -9.64
N SER A 140 -20.57 8.88 -10.95
CA SER A 140 -20.51 7.75 -11.88
C SER A 140 -19.11 7.11 -11.93
N GLY A 141 -18.06 7.94 -12.00
CA GLY A 141 -16.67 7.48 -12.05
C GLY A 141 -16.25 6.70 -10.81
N ILE A 142 -16.51 7.25 -9.61
CA ILE A 142 -16.18 6.57 -8.35
C ILE A 142 -17.01 5.32 -8.11
N PHE A 143 -18.28 5.32 -8.52
CA PHE A 143 -19.14 4.14 -8.45
C PHE A 143 -18.63 3.03 -9.36
N LEU A 144 -18.35 3.33 -10.64
CA LEU A 144 -17.85 2.35 -11.60
C LEU A 144 -16.50 1.78 -11.15
N TYR A 145 -15.56 2.65 -10.79
CA TYR A 145 -14.26 2.23 -10.26
C TYR A 145 -14.43 1.31 -9.05
N SER A 146 -15.24 1.71 -8.07
CA SER A 146 -15.46 0.92 -6.85
C SER A 146 -16.09 -0.43 -7.15
N ALA A 147 -17.09 -0.46 -8.03
CA ALA A 147 -17.73 -1.70 -8.46
C ALA A 147 -16.73 -2.63 -9.16
N THR A 148 -15.91 -2.12 -10.08
CA THR A 148 -14.87 -2.91 -10.77
C THR A 148 -13.87 -3.51 -9.79
N MET A 149 -13.37 -2.74 -8.83
CA MET A 149 -12.44 -3.24 -7.82
C MET A 149 -13.07 -4.32 -6.94
N LEU A 150 -14.30 -4.11 -6.47
CA LEU A 150 -15.03 -5.08 -5.63
C LEU A 150 -15.36 -6.37 -6.39
N ILE A 151 -15.72 -6.28 -7.67
CA ILE A 151 -15.93 -7.46 -8.52
C ILE A 151 -14.61 -8.22 -8.70
N GLY A 152 -13.50 -7.52 -8.97
CA GLY A 152 -12.17 -8.13 -9.07
C GLY A 152 -11.76 -8.85 -7.79
N ILE A 153 -11.98 -8.22 -6.62
CA ILE A 153 -11.78 -8.83 -5.31
C ILE A 153 -12.64 -10.09 -5.15
N GLY A 154 -13.93 -10.02 -5.45
CA GLY A 154 -14.86 -11.15 -5.33
C GLY A 154 -14.47 -12.33 -6.23
N ALA A 155 -14.04 -12.05 -7.45
CA ALA A 155 -13.57 -13.07 -8.39
C ALA A 155 -12.30 -13.77 -7.88
N MET A 156 -11.34 -13.02 -7.33
CA MET A 156 -10.09 -13.58 -6.79
C MET A 156 -10.31 -14.30 -5.46
N ALA A 157 -11.24 -13.84 -4.62
CA ALA A 157 -11.49 -14.40 -3.29
C ALA A 157 -11.79 -15.91 -3.33
N GLY A 158 -12.54 -16.37 -4.35
CA GLY A 158 -12.82 -17.80 -4.55
C GLY A 158 -11.59 -18.65 -4.88
N GLY A 159 -10.56 -18.05 -5.49
CA GLY A 159 -9.31 -18.72 -5.87
C GLY A 159 -8.26 -18.79 -4.76
N THR A 160 -8.40 -17.98 -3.70
CA THR A 160 -7.39 -17.85 -2.62
C THR A 160 -7.07 -19.15 -1.86
N LYS A 161 -7.95 -20.15 -1.95
CA LYS A 161 -7.72 -21.49 -1.39
C LYS A 161 -6.71 -22.32 -2.19
N LYS A 162 -6.60 -22.06 -3.49
CA LYS A 162 -5.70 -22.79 -4.41
C LYS A 162 -4.46 -21.98 -4.74
N ILE A 163 -4.60 -20.67 -4.88
CA ILE A 163 -3.53 -19.77 -5.30
C ILE A 163 -3.36 -18.72 -4.21
N VAL A 164 -2.40 -18.94 -3.32
CA VAL A 164 -2.19 -18.15 -2.10
C VAL A 164 -1.79 -16.71 -2.43
N ILE A 165 -1.03 -16.50 -3.50
CA ILE A 165 -0.55 -15.17 -3.92
C ILE A 165 -1.69 -14.23 -4.29
N LEU A 166 -2.91 -14.73 -4.56
CA LEU A 166 -4.09 -13.89 -4.82
C LEU A 166 -4.46 -12.96 -3.66
N TRP A 167 -3.98 -13.22 -2.44
CA TRP A 167 -4.12 -12.26 -1.34
C TRP A 167 -3.40 -10.93 -1.60
N ALA A 168 -2.32 -10.93 -2.37
CA ALA A 168 -1.59 -9.71 -2.70
C ALA A 168 -2.42 -8.74 -3.55
N PRO A 169 -2.98 -9.12 -4.73
CA PRO A 169 -3.87 -8.24 -5.48
C PRO A 169 -5.16 -7.92 -4.72
N ILE A 170 -5.77 -8.86 -3.98
CA ILE A 170 -6.96 -8.55 -3.15
C ILE A 170 -6.67 -7.40 -2.17
N THR A 171 -5.57 -7.52 -1.42
CA THR A 171 -5.12 -6.49 -0.48
C THR A 171 -4.89 -5.16 -1.20
N SER A 172 -4.24 -5.21 -2.37
CA SER A 172 -3.91 -4.04 -3.18
C SER A 172 -5.15 -3.27 -3.63
N LEU A 173 -6.19 -3.98 -4.06
CA LEU A 173 -7.43 -3.37 -4.53
C LEU A 173 -8.21 -2.71 -3.38
N PHE A 174 -8.19 -3.31 -2.19
CA PHE A 174 -8.75 -2.65 -1.00
C PHE A 174 -7.95 -1.41 -0.58
N GLN A 175 -6.61 -1.45 -0.63
CA GLN A 175 -5.77 -0.27 -0.39
C GLN A 175 -6.00 0.81 -1.45
N ALA A 176 -6.22 0.43 -2.71
CA ALA A 176 -6.50 1.37 -3.77
C ALA A 176 -7.87 2.05 -3.56
N LEU A 177 -8.91 1.29 -3.17
CA LEU A 177 -10.19 1.86 -2.75
C LEU A 177 -10.01 2.84 -1.60
N ALA A 178 -9.32 2.43 -0.53
CA ALA A 178 -9.04 3.29 0.62
C ALA A 178 -8.34 4.60 0.20
N SER A 179 -7.38 4.52 -0.72
CA SER A 179 -6.64 5.67 -1.24
C SER A 179 -7.54 6.61 -2.05
N GLN A 180 -8.42 6.08 -2.91
CA GLN A 180 -9.36 6.92 -3.66
C GLN A 180 -10.34 7.64 -2.73
N PHE A 181 -10.87 6.96 -1.70
CA PHE A 181 -11.74 7.62 -0.72
C PHE A 181 -10.98 8.62 0.17
N THR A 182 -9.69 8.38 0.44
CA THR A 182 -8.83 9.35 1.14
C THR A 182 -8.69 10.62 0.31
N GLN A 183 -8.47 10.49 -1.00
CA GLN A 183 -8.36 11.61 -1.92
C GLN A 183 -9.67 12.41 -2.00
N TRP A 184 -10.83 11.73 -2.06
CA TRP A 184 -12.13 12.39 -1.99
C TRP A 184 -12.30 13.11 -0.64
N PHE A 185 -11.98 12.45 0.47
CA PHE A 185 -12.04 13.05 1.81
C PHE A 185 -11.22 14.35 1.88
N THR A 186 -9.97 14.33 1.40
CA THR A 186 -9.08 15.51 1.39
C THR A 186 -9.66 16.63 0.55
N LEU A 187 -10.12 16.35 -0.67
CA LEU A 187 -10.71 17.37 -1.55
C LEU A 187 -12.01 17.96 -0.98
N ALA A 188 -12.86 17.13 -0.37
CA ALA A 188 -14.11 17.58 0.24
C ALA A 188 -13.86 18.46 1.49
N LEU A 189 -12.88 18.07 2.32
CA LEU A 189 -12.56 18.77 3.56
C LEU A 189 -11.90 20.12 3.31
N PHE A 190 -10.90 20.16 2.42
CA PHE A 190 -10.06 21.35 2.19
C PHE A 190 -10.48 22.16 0.96
N GLY A 191 -11.37 21.65 0.11
CA GLY A 191 -11.89 22.37 -1.06
C GLY A 191 -12.97 23.40 -0.74
N ASN A 192 -13.45 23.46 0.51
CA ASN A 192 -14.48 24.40 0.96
C ASN A 192 -13.87 25.48 1.87
N PRO A 193 -14.25 26.77 1.71
CA PRO A 193 -13.77 27.84 2.58
C PRO A 193 -14.32 27.74 4.01
N ASP A 194 -15.49 27.13 4.19
CA ASP A 194 -16.07 26.81 5.50
C ASP A 194 -15.70 25.38 5.91
N ILE A 195 -14.96 25.27 7.01
CA ILE A 195 -14.49 23.99 7.56
C ILE A 195 -15.65 23.10 8.04
N ILE A 196 -16.76 23.68 8.51
CA ILE A 196 -17.91 22.91 8.98
C ILE A 196 -18.57 22.22 7.78
N GLN A 197 -18.81 22.96 6.71
CA GLN A 197 -19.36 22.41 5.47
C GLN A 197 -18.38 21.40 4.83
N GLY A 198 -17.09 21.69 4.85
CA GLY A 198 -16.05 20.76 4.41
C GLY A 198 -16.11 19.44 5.17
N PHE A 199 -16.25 19.48 6.50
CA PHE A 199 -16.38 18.28 7.33
C PHE A 199 -17.65 17.48 7.04
N ILE A 200 -18.80 18.15 6.88
CA ILE A 200 -20.06 17.51 6.49
C ILE A 200 -19.90 16.78 5.15
N ASN A 201 -19.32 17.43 4.15
CA ASN A 201 -19.08 16.86 2.83
C ASN A 201 -18.07 15.71 2.86
N ALA A 202 -17.09 15.78 3.77
CA ALA A 202 -16.05 14.78 3.92
C ALA A 202 -16.47 13.56 4.77
N PHE A 203 -17.67 13.58 5.38
CA PHE A 203 -18.09 12.54 6.31
C PHE A 203 -18.23 11.15 5.66
N ILE A 204 -18.90 11.08 4.50
CA ILE A 204 -19.04 9.82 3.75
C ILE A 204 -17.67 9.27 3.31
N PRO A 205 -16.81 10.02 2.61
CA PRO A 205 -15.51 9.49 2.20
C PRO A 205 -14.60 9.16 3.39
N LEU A 206 -14.73 9.84 4.54
CA LEU A 206 -14.03 9.47 5.78
C LEU A 206 -14.42 8.07 6.26
N ILE A 207 -15.73 7.78 6.32
CA ILE A 207 -16.22 6.45 6.73
C ILE A 207 -15.74 5.38 5.75
N LEU A 208 -15.86 5.62 4.44
CA LEU A 208 -15.43 4.66 3.42
C LEU A 208 -13.93 4.42 3.46
N THR A 209 -13.13 5.47 3.66
CA THR A 209 -11.68 5.37 3.89
C THR A 209 -11.38 4.48 5.09
N ALA A 210 -12.05 4.71 6.22
CA ALA A 210 -11.85 3.92 7.43
C ALA A 210 -12.22 2.44 7.22
N VAL A 211 -13.36 2.16 6.56
CA VAL A 211 -13.81 0.79 6.26
C VAL A 211 -12.79 0.07 5.39
N PHE A 212 -12.39 0.65 4.26
CA PHE A 212 -11.46 -0.02 3.35
C PHE A 212 -10.05 -0.12 3.91
N THR A 213 -9.59 0.88 4.68
CA THR A 213 -8.30 0.81 5.38
C THR A 213 -8.32 -0.31 6.42
N MET A 214 -9.39 -0.45 7.19
CA MET A 214 -9.51 -1.52 8.18
C MET A 214 -9.54 -2.90 7.53
N ILE A 215 -10.28 -3.07 6.43
CA ILE A 215 -10.30 -4.34 5.68
C ILE A 215 -8.90 -4.64 5.12
N ALA A 216 -8.27 -3.66 4.49
CA ALA A 216 -6.93 -3.77 3.92
C ALA A 216 -5.90 -4.13 4.99
N ALA A 217 -5.68 -3.21 5.93
CA ALA A 217 -4.58 -3.23 6.88
C ALA A 217 -4.74 -4.28 8.00
N VAL A 218 -5.96 -4.60 8.41
CA VAL A 218 -6.19 -5.56 9.50
C VAL A 218 -6.40 -6.97 8.98
N TYR A 219 -7.24 -7.16 7.96
CA TYR A 219 -7.61 -8.51 7.52
C TYR A 219 -6.75 -9.01 6.37
N THR A 220 -6.82 -8.33 5.22
CA THR A 220 -6.24 -8.89 4.00
C THR A 220 -4.71 -8.91 4.03
N VAL A 221 -4.09 -7.87 4.63
CA VAL A 221 -2.65 -7.85 4.92
C VAL A 221 -2.28 -8.97 5.90
N SER A 222 -3.02 -9.16 7.00
CA SER A 222 -2.67 -10.18 7.98
C SER A 222 -2.78 -11.61 7.42
N ILE A 223 -3.84 -11.91 6.67
CA ILE A 223 -3.99 -13.21 6.00
C ILE A 223 -2.90 -13.39 4.94
N GLY A 224 -2.62 -12.34 4.17
CA GLY A 224 -1.56 -12.34 3.17
C GLY A 224 -0.19 -12.60 3.77
N LEU A 225 0.20 -11.88 4.82
CA LEU A 225 1.49 -12.03 5.49
C LEU A 225 1.66 -13.38 6.20
N GLN A 226 0.58 -13.99 6.69
CA GLN A 226 0.64 -15.35 7.26
C GLN A 226 1.03 -16.40 6.22
N ARG A 227 0.61 -16.20 4.96
CA ARG A 227 0.72 -17.21 3.92
C ARG A 227 1.78 -16.92 2.87
N ASN A 228 2.44 -15.76 2.93
CA ASN A 228 3.38 -15.32 1.91
C ASN A 228 4.65 -14.71 2.55
N PRO A 229 5.82 -14.80 1.90
CA PRO A 229 7.00 -14.01 2.25
C PRO A 229 6.66 -12.51 2.27
N ALA A 230 7.02 -11.80 3.34
CA ALA A 230 6.70 -10.38 3.49
C ALA A 230 7.42 -9.52 2.46
N SER A 231 8.65 -9.89 2.10
CA SER A 231 9.41 -9.22 1.04
C SER A 231 8.68 -9.23 -0.30
N ARG A 232 8.20 -10.40 -0.73
CA ARG A 232 7.49 -10.57 -2.01
C ARG A 232 6.07 -10.00 -1.95
N PHE A 233 5.32 -10.35 -0.90
CA PHE A 233 3.93 -9.94 -0.73
C PHE A 233 3.77 -8.42 -0.74
N ASN A 234 4.51 -7.69 0.10
CA ASN A 234 4.36 -6.24 0.20
C ASN A 234 4.81 -5.52 -1.06
N ALA A 235 5.86 -6.02 -1.73
CA ALA A 235 6.34 -5.43 -2.98
C ALA A 235 5.29 -5.56 -4.10
N ILE A 236 4.70 -6.75 -4.25
CA ILE A 236 3.58 -6.99 -5.18
C ILE A 236 2.39 -6.09 -4.79
N THR A 237 2.02 -6.06 -3.51
CA THR A 237 0.88 -5.28 -3.04
C THR A 237 1.02 -3.79 -3.33
N GLY A 238 2.17 -3.21 -3.00
CA GLY A 238 2.45 -1.80 -3.27
C GLY A 238 2.36 -1.47 -4.76
N THR A 239 2.92 -2.33 -5.62
CA THR A 239 2.94 -2.11 -7.08
C THR A 239 1.54 -2.18 -7.69
N ILE A 240 0.78 -3.22 -7.38
CA ILE A 240 -0.60 -3.38 -7.90
C ILE A 240 -1.50 -2.27 -7.36
N SER A 241 -1.36 -1.91 -6.07
CA SER A 241 -2.15 -0.83 -5.47
C SER A 241 -1.86 0.49 -6.15
N MET A 242 -0.58 0.81 -6.42
CA MET A 242 -0.20 2.02 -7.13
C MET A 242 -0.83 2.09 -8.54
N PHE A 243 -0.81 1.01 -9.31
CA PHE A 243 -1.45 0.98 -10.63
C PHE A 243 -2.96 1.22 -10.54
N ALA A 244 -3.62 0.57 -9.58
CA ALA A 244 -5.05 0.76 -9.34
C ALA A 244 -5.37 2.20 -8.88
N VAL A 245 -4.53 2.80 -8.03
CA VAL A 245 -4.68 4.19 -7.57
C VAL A 245 -4.56 5.18 -8.71
N ILE A 246 -3.60 4.98 -9.62
CA ILE A 246 -3.44 5.85 -10.80
C ILE A 246 -4.64 5.71 -11.74
N LEU A 247 -5.11 4.47 -11.96
CA LEU A 247 -6.32 4.22 -12.75
C LEU A 247 -7.53 4.94 -12.13
N GLY A 248 -7.72 4.87 -10.82
CA GLY A 248 -8.75 5.62 -10.09
C GLY A 248 -8.59 7.12 -10.24
N GLY A 249 -7.35 7.61 -10.16
CA GLY A 249 -6.96 8.98 -10.44
C GLY A 249 -7.49 9.52 -11.77
N ILE A 250 -7.25 8.76 -12.84
CA ILE A 250 -7.67 9.09 -14.20
C ILE A 250 -9.20 9.00 -14.33
N MET A 251 -9.81 7.91 -13.84
CA MET A 251 -11.24 7.64 -14.01
C MET A 251 -12.15 8.55 -13.17
N ILE A 252 -11.73 8.89 -11.95
CA ILE A 252 -12.53 9.61 -10.96
C ILE A 252 -12.21 11.10 -11.01
N TYR A 253 -10.93 11.45 -10.97
CA TYR A 253 -10.48 12.84 -10.78
C TYR A 253 -9.99 13.50 -12.07
N GLY A 254 -10.12 12.81 -13.22
CA GLY A 254 -9.70 13.35 -14.51
C GLY A 254 -8.20 13.63 -14.60
N GLN A 255 -7.37 12.93 -13.82
CA GLN A 255 -5.92 13.13 -13.86
C GLN A 255 -5.37 12.72 -15.24
N VAL A 256 -4.41 13.51 -15.73
CA VAL A 256 -3.78 13.29 -17.03
C VAL A 256 -2.30 12.97 -16.83
N ILE A 257 -1.78 12.07 -17.66
CA ILE A 257 -0.36 11.72 -17.70
C ILE A 257 0.31 12.62 -18.75
N THR A 258 1.28 13.43 -18.31
CA THR A 258 1.95 14.39 -19.20
C THR A 258 3.10 13.77 -19.99
N ASN A 259 3.81 12.80 -19.41
CA ASN A 259 4.97 12.16 -20.03
C ASN A 259 4.76 10.64 -20.17
N ILE A 260 4.09 10.25 -21.25
CA ILE A 260 3.72 8.86 -21.54
C ILE A 260 4.94 7.92 -21.55
N PRO A 261 6.09 8.25 -22.17
CA PRO A 261 7.26 7.36 -22.17
C PRO A 261 7.74 6.95 -20.77
N PHE A 262 7.92 7.89 -19.86
CA PHE A 262 8.36 7.57 -18.49
C PHE A 262 7.30 6.75 -17.75
N TYR A 263 6.03 7.11 -17.89
CA TYR A 263 4.92 6.35 -17.33
C TYR A 263 4.88 4.91 -17.85
N SER A 264 5.05 4.70 -19.15
CA SER A 264 5.07 3.36 -19.78
C SER A 264 6.23 2.52 -19.28
N ILE A 265 7.44 3.09 -19.12
CA ILE A 265 8.59 2.38 -18.55
C ILE A 265 8.28 1.95 -17.11
N GLY A 266 7.70 2.84 -16.31
CA GLY A 266 7.26 2.52 -14.95
C GLY A 266 6.29 1.34 -14.93
N LEU A 267 5.24 1.38 -15.76
CA LEU A 267 4.29 0.27 -15.88
C LEU A 267 4.97 -1.05 -16.26
N ILE A 268 5.87 -1.03 -17.25
CA ILE A 268 6.59 -2.23 -17.70
C ILE A 268 7.44 -2.80 -16.56
N PHE A 269 8.16 -1.95 -15.84
CA PHE A 269 9.00 -2.38 -14.70
C PHE A 269 8.15 -3.01 -13.61
N GLY A 270 7.02 -2.39 -13.24
CA GLY A 270 6.16 -2.96 -12.21
C GLY A 270 5.50 -4.26 -12.65
N MET A 271 5.08 -4.39 -13.91
CA MET A 271 4.54 -5.63 -14.45
C MET A 271 5.58 -6.77 -14.44
N ILE A 272 6.79 -6.51 -14.94
CA ILE A 272 7.87 -7.51 -14.92
C ILE A 272 8.23 -7.87 -13.48
N GLY A 273 8.32 -6.88 -12.58
CA GLY A 273 8.56 -7.11 -11.17
C GLY A 273 7.52 -8.02 -10.53
N VAL A 274 6.23 -7.76 -10.76
CA VAL A 274 5.13 -8.59 -10.24
C VAL A 274 5.24 -10.02 -10.79
N ILE A 275 5.48 -10.19 -12.09
CA ILE A 275 5.61 -11.51 -12.72
C ILE A 275 6.77 -12.30 -12.10
N LEU A 276 7.94 -11.68 -11.96
CA LEU A 276 9.11 -12.31 -11.35
C LEU A 276 8.80 -12.74 -9.91
N LEU A 277 8.25 -11.84 -9.08
CA LEU A 277 7.97 -12.17 -7.68
C LEU A 277 6.82 -13.17 -7.48
N SER A 278 5.89 -13.26 -8.44
CA SER A 278 4.77 -14.21 -8.36
C SER A 278 5.20 -15.63 -8.74
N LYS A 279 6.00 -15.79 -9.81
CA LYS A 279 6.35 -17.10 -10.34
C LYS A 279 7.20 -17.94 -9.37
N TYR A 280 8.20 -17.32 -8.75
CA TYR A 280 9.14 -18.04 -7.88
C TYR A 280 8.59 -18.33 -6.49
N GLN A 281 7.39 -17.83 -6.17
CA GLN A 281 6.75 -18.15 -4.91
C GLN A 281 6.04 -19.51 -4.93
N ASP A 282 5.54 -19.94 -6.09
CA ASP A 282 4.92 -21.27 -6.21
C ASP A 282 5.99 -22.38 -6.14
N ASP A 283 7.18 -22.15 -6.72
CA ASP A 283 8.31 -23.10 -6.69
C ASP A 283 8.82 -23.35 -5.25
N ASP A 284 8.99 -22.29 -4.43
CA ASP A 284 9.45 -22.42 -3.04
C ASP A 284 8.41 -23.14 -2.14
N LEU A 285 7.12 -23.02 -2.46
CA LEU A 285 6.04 -23.71 -1.73
C LEU A 285 5.92 -25.19 -2.15
N GLU A 286 6.20 -25.52 -3.41
CA GLU A 286 6.25 -26.90 -3.89
C GLU A 286 7.45 -27.65 -3.28
N GLU A 287 8.65 -27.06 -3.27
CA GLU A 287 9.84 -27.67 -2.65
C GLU A 287 9.63 -27.91 -1.14
N ALA A 288 9.05 -26.95 -0.41
CA ALA A 288 8.77 -27.11 1.02
C ALA A 288 7.69 -28.16 1.32
N ALA A 289 6.78 -28.44 0.39
CA ALA A 289 5.77 -29.48 0.53
C ALA A 289 6.31 -30.89 0.23
N GLU A 290 7.41 -31.01 -0.53
CA GLU A 290 8.09 -32.27 -0.80
C GLU A 290 9.03 -32.71 0.34
N GLU A 291 9.45 -31.78 1.21
CA GLU A 291 10.32 -32.06 2.37
C GLU A 291 9.57 -32.50 3.65
N VAL A 292 8.22 -32.54 3.64
CA VAL A 292 7.35 -32.94 4.78
C VAL A 292 6.68 -34.29 4.55
#